data_AF-A0A6I6A9R6-F1
#
_entry.id   AF-A0A6I6A9R6-F1
#
_cell.length_a   1.000
_cell.length_b   1.000
_cell.length_c   1.000
_cell.angle_alpha   90.00
_cell.angle_beta   90.00
_cell.angle_gamma   90.00
#
_symmetry.space_group_name_H-M   'P 1'
#
loop_
_entity.id
_entity.type
_entity.pdbx_description
1 polymer ?
#
loop_
_entity_poly.entity_id
_entity_poly.type
_entity_poly.pdbx_seq_one_letter_code
_entity_poly.pdbx_strand_id
1 'polypeptide(L)'
;MAKFKLGFLSTLNSLCMVLFLSAGCADDSLEFTELKQINEKVTEAELKRYLKVIELLPQQKLPAFPSVYAPAPSWSHIRSLPIEDLVHSEQNNLSLLWDVDRIGDQFGLRNRSLKKALRRRDMSKEQFICYTLALGLAASRNQLREDQDLEEVIEKGNKTIHQLKLDKRPFSSLSLEERHRTLHEAMWISRVNRAEHLIQVPPENMNLVRTHWDELQKVLPPEFLKNPLDELTDILEERGIPFTFPEDDADELLHWTSTNAIIGNDEPDPEPAQTRIQ
;
A
#
# COMPACT_ATOMS: atom_id res chain seq x y z
N MET A 1 15.73 96.32 -6.01
CA MET A 1 14.31 96.01 -5.70
C MET A 1 13.92 94.75 -6.43
N ALA A 2 13.28 93.84 -5.71
CA ALA A 2 12.98 92.46 -6.10
C ALA A 2 11.97 92.33 -7.25
N LYS A 3 12.03 91.20 -7.97
CA LYS A 3 10.88 90.31 -8.20
C LYS A 3 11.33 88.93 -8.72
N PHE A 4 11.08 87.93 -7.89
CA PHE A 4 11.10 86.50 -8.18
C PHE A 4 10.11 86.15 -9.30
N LYS A 5 10.49 85.23 -10.18
CA LYS A 5 9.55 84.28 -10.81
C LYS A 5 10.19 82.89 -10.83
N LEU A 6 9.65 82.05 -9.95
CA LEU A 6 9.93 80.62 -9.82
C LEU A 6 9.21 79.90 -10.99
N GLY A 7 9.98 79.35 -11.93
CA GLY A 7 9.49 78.41 -12.92
C GLY A 7 9.75 76.98 -12.43
N PHE A 8 8.83 76.48 -11.61
CA PHE A 8 8.71 75.08 -11.23
C PHE A 8 8.26 74.28 -12.47
N LEU A 9 9.13 73.48 -13.11
CA LEU A 9 8.77 72.40 -14.05
C LEU A 9 10.06 71.77 -14.63
N SER A 10 10.83 71.03 -13.84
CA SER A 10 11.93 70.21 -14.37
C SER A 10 12.27 68.98 -13.50
N THR A 11 11.32 68.47 -12.72
CA THR A 11 11.54 67.30 -11.85
C THR A 11 10.40 66.29 -11.89
N LEU A 12 9.57 66.30 -12.94
CA LEU A 12 8.46 65.34 -13.08
C LEU A 12 8.69 64.24 -14.14
N ASN A 13 9.89 64.13 -14.70
CA ASN A 13 10.21 63.10 -15.72
C ASN A 13 11.19 62.02 -15.25
N SER A 14 11.57 62.01 -13.97
CA SER A 14 12.51 61.01 -13.42
C SER A 14 11.87 60.02 -12.43
N LEU A 15 10.54 60.03 -12.28
CA LEU A 15 9.82 59.17 -11.32
C LEU A 15 8.95 58.07 -11.97
N CYS A 16 8.86 58.00 -13.30
CA CYS A 16 8.08 56.95 -13.98
C CYS A 16 8.93 55.79 -14.56
N MET A 17 10.26 55.83 -14.42
CA MET A 17 11.15 54.81 -15.00
C MET A 17 11.84 53.91 -13.95
N VAL A 18 11.32 53.87 -12.71
CA VAL A 18 11.81 52.98 -11.64
C VAL A 18 10.75 51.96 -11.19
N LEU A 19 9.50 52.08 -11.66
CA LEU A 19 8.39 51.18 -11.31
C LEU A 19 8.20 49.98 -12.27
N PHE A 20 9.13 49.76 -13.20
CA PHE A 20 9.12 48.59 -14.10
C PHE A 20 10.09 47.47 -13.69
N LEU A 21 10.75 47.58 -12.52
CA LEU A 21 11.68 46.56 -12.02
C LEU A 21 11.11 45.67 -10.90
N SER A 22 9.81 45.78 -10.59
CA SER A 22 9.13 44.88 -9.64
C SER A 22 8.10 43.97 -10.34
N ALA A 23 8.42 43.54 -11.57
CA ALA A 23 7.73 42.44 -12.22
C ALA A 23 8.44 41.12 -11.85
N GLY A 24 7.88 40.43 -10.86
CA GLY A 24 8.03 38.99 -10.68
C GLY A 24 9.42 38.48 -10.31
N CYS A 25 9.69 38.35 -9.01
CA CYS A 25 10.21 37.07 -8.55
C CYS A 25 9.10 36.03 -8.81
N ALA A 26 8.97 35.61 -10.07
CA ALA A 26 8.52 34.26 -10.32
C ALA A 26 9.60 33.41 -9.66
N ASP A 27 9.21 32.79 -8.55
CA ASP A 27 9.89 31.61 -8.06
C ASP A 27 9.69 30.56 -9.17
N ASP A 28 10.45 30.70 -10.26
CA ASP A 28 10.70 29.62 -11.21
C ASP A 28 11.56 28.64 -10.44
N SER A 29 10.93 27.95 -9.49
CA SER A 29 11.41 26.68 -8.99
C SER A 29 11.56 25.84 -10.24
N LEU A 30 12.82 25.66 -10.67
CA LEU A 30 13.20 24.72 -11.73
C LEU A 30 12.27 23.52 -11.61
N GLU A 31 11.47 23.26 -12.65
CA GLU A 31 10.60 22.09 -12.64
C GLU A 31 11.51 20.88 -12.49
N PHE A 32 11.53 20.33 -11.28
CA PHE A 32 12.35 19.17 -10.92
C PHE A 32 11.95 18.05 -11.87
N THR A 33 12.81 17.76 -12.84
CA THR A 33 12.74 16.60 -13.72
C THR A 33 13.16 15.32 -13.01
N GLU A 34 13.55 15.41 -11.75
CA GLU A 34 13.87 14.26 -10.91
C GLU A 34 12.62 13.42 -10.65
N LEU A 35 12.78 12.10 -10.80
CA LEU A 35 11.73 11.14 -10.51
C LEU A 35 11.57 11.04 -9.00
N LYS A 36 10.35 11.28 -8.53
CA LYS A 36 10.02 11.21 -7.11
C LYS A 36 10.30 9.81 -6.57
N GLN A 37 11.03 9.74 -5.46
CA GLN A 37 11.19 8.48 -4.72
C GLN A 37 10.04 8.29 -3.73
N ILE A 38 9.81 7.05 -3.30
CA ILE A 38 8.72 6.68 -2.38
C ILE A 38 8.87 7.38 -1.02
N ASN A 39 10.11 7.58 -0.58
CA ASN A 39 10.47 8.23 0.68
C ASN A 39 10.39 9.76 0.65
N GLU A 40 10.10 10.36 -0.52
CA GLU A 40 10.03 11.81 -0.65
C GLU A 40 8.60 12.33 -0.45
N LYS A 41 8.51 13.51 0.16
CA LYS A 41 7.25 14.20 0.39
C LYS A 41 6.63 14.67 -0.93
N VAL A 42 5.38 14.27 -1.18
CA VAL A 42 4.52 14.83 -2.21
C VAL A 42 3.88 16.11 -1.67
N THR A 43 4.01 17.19 -2.41
CA THR A 43 3.44 18.49 -2.06
C THR A 43 2.00 18.63 -2.55
N GLU A 44 1.25 19.54 -1.94
CA GLU A 44 -0.11 19.89 -2.34
C GLU A 44 -0.21 20.32 -3.82
N ALA A 45 0.82 21.01 -4.31
CA ALA A 45 0.90 21.45 -5.70
C ALA A 45 1.08 20.27 -6.66
N GLU A 46 1.93 19.29 -6.30
CA GLU A 46 2.14 18.06 -7.08
C GLU A 46 0.87 17.21 -7.11
N LEU A 47 0.18 17.04 -5.97
CA LEU A 47 -1.11 16.35 -5.92
C LEU A 47 -2.15 17.02 -6.84
N LYS A 48 -2.26 18.35 -6.80
CA LYS A 48 -3.17 19.09 -7.69
C LYS A 48 -2.80 18.91 -9.16
N ARG A 49 -1.51 18.88 -9.50
CA ARG A 49 -1.05 18.59 -10.88
C ARG A 49 -1.43 17.16 -11.29
N TYR A 50 -1.24 16.18 -10.42
CA TYR A 50 -1.60 14.79 -10.61
C TYR A 50 -3.11 14.60 -10.89
N LEU A 51 -3.97 15.14 -10.02
CA LEU A 51 -5.42 15.04 -10.16
C LEU A 51 -5.91 15.72 -11.45
N LYS A 52 -5.33 16.87 -11.81
CA LYS A 52 -5.62 17.56 -13.07
C LYS A 52 -5.27 16.75 -14.32
N VAL A 53 -4.34 15.80 -14.27
CA VAL A 53 -4.09 14.87 -15.39
C VAL A 53 -5.26 13.89 -15.48
N ILE A 54 -5.74 13.36 -14.36
CA ILE A 54 -6.85 12.40 -14.30
C ILE A 54 -8.17 13.04 -14.75
N GLU A 55 -8.44 14.29 -14.35
CA GLU A 55 -9.61 15.06 -14.82
C GLU A 55 -9.69 15.18 -16.35
N LEU A 56 -8.54 15.17 -17.03
CA LEU A 56 -8.45 15.25 -18.50
C LEU A 56 -8.63 13.89 -19.19
N LEU A 57 -8.70 12.79 -18.42
CA LEU A 57 -8.92 11.46 -18.96
C LEU A 57 -10.41 11.17 -19.19
N PRO A 58 -10.74 10.31 -20.17
CA PRO A 58 -12.10 9.80 -20.31
C PRO A 58 -12.56 9.16 -19.00
N GLN A 59 -13.80 9.46 -18.59
CA GLN A 59 -14.40 8.93 -17.37
C GLN A 59 -13.67 9.30 -16.05
N GLN A 60 -12.68 10.20 -16.11
CA GLN A 60 -11.88 10.64 -14.95
C GLN A 60 -11.25 9.46 -14.17
N LYS A 61 -10.87 8.41 -14.89
CA LYS A 61 -10.28 7.19 -14.32
C LYS A 61 -8.90 6.93 -14.90
N LEU A 62 -8.02 6.41 -14.06
CA LEU A 62 -6.75 5.88 -14.51
C LEU A 62 -6.98 4.70 -15.47
N PRO A 63 -6.17 4.59 -16.54
CA PRO A 63 -6.05 3.32 -17.27
C PRO A 63 -5.60 2.22 -16.31
N ALA A 64 -5.77 0.95 -16.72
CA ALA A 64 -5.30 -0.17 -15.92
C ALA A 64 -3.82 0.01 -15.54
N PHE A 65 -3.58 0.12 -14.24
CA PHE A 65 -2.24 0.25 -13.66
C PHE A 65 -1.68 -1.15 -13.40
N PRO A 66 -0.43 -1.44 -13.79
CA PRO A 66 0.20 -2.71 -13.49
C PRO A 66 0.25 -2.97 -11.98
N SER A 67 -0.07 -4.19 -11.55
CA SER A 67 -0.05 -4.53 -10.14
C SER A 67 1.39 -4.58 -9.62
N VAL A 68 1.64 -3.88 -8.52
CA VAL A 68 2.95 -3.85 -7.84
C VAL A 68 3.03 -4.83 -6.68
N TYR A 69 1.88 -5.22 -6.12
CA TYR A 69 1.80 -6.18 -5.04
C TYR A 69 1.74 -7.62 -5.57
N ALA A 70 2.85 -8.33 -5.47
CA ALA A 70 2.88 -9.74 -5.89
C ALA A 70 1.97 -10.61 -5.02
N PRO A 71 1.28 -11.61 -5.60
CA PRO A 71 0.51 -12.58 -4.83
C PRO A 71 1.41 -13.44 -3.94
N ALA A 72 0.79 -14.31 -3.13
CA ALA A 72 1.50 -15.34 -2.40
C ALA A 72 2.28 -16.27 -3.37
N PRO A 73 3.51 -16.68 -3.03
CA PRO A 73 4.28 -17.61 -3.86
C PRO A 73 3.53 -18.92 -4.08
N SER A 74 3.49 -19.38 -5.33
CA SER A 74 2.80 -20.62 -5.72
C SER A 74 3.74 -21.52 -6.52
N TRP A 75 4.62 -22.24 -5.80
CA TRP A 75 5.55 -23.16 -6.43
C TRP A 75 4.88 -24.49 -6.76
N SER A 76 5.05 -24.95 -7.99
CA SER A 76 4.50 -26.23 -8.43
C SER A 76 5.12 -27.41 -7.66
N HIS A 77 4.30 -28.40 -7.34
CA HIS A 77 4.72 -29.59 -6.60
C HIS A 77 5.81 -30.43 -7.32
N ILE A 78 5.94 -30.30 -8.64
CA ILE A 78 6.98 -30.96 -9.45
C ILE A 78 8.26 -30.11 -9.59
N ARG A 79 8.37 -28.98 -8.89
CA ARG A 79 9.51 -28.08 -9.06
C ARG A 79 10.80 -28.75 -8.55
N SER A 80 11.78 -28.88 -9.43
CA SER A 80 13.06 -29.54 -9.15
C SER A 80 14.15 -28.59 -8.66
N LEU A 81 13.88 -27.28 -8.63
CA LEU A 81 14.83 -26.31 -8.10
C LEU A 81 14.94 -26.46 -6.57
N PRO A 82 16.15 -26.26 -6.02
CA PRO A 82 16.36 -26.03 -4.59
C PRO A 82 15.48 -24.90 -4.06
N ILE A 83 15.08 -24.99 -2.78
CA ILE A 83 14.30 -23.93 -2.13
C ILE A 83 15.07 -22.61 -2.13
N GLU A 84 16.38 -22.62 -1.84
CA GLU A 84 17.27 -21.46 -1.94
C GLU A 84 17.12 -20.71 -3.27
N ASP A 85 17.20 -21.43 -4.40
CA ASP A 85 17.07 -20.85 -5.75
C ASP A 85 15.66 -20.31 -6.02
N LEU A 86 14.62 -20.97 -5.49
CA LEU A 86 13.25 -20.50 -5.58
C LEU A 86 13.06 -19.19 -4.82
N VAL A 87 13.60 -19.09 -3.61
CA VAL A 87 13.58 -17.87 -2.81
C VAL A 87 14.28 -16.73 -3.56
N HIS A 88 15.47 -16.98 -4.11
CA HIS A 88 16.20 -15.98 -4.89
C HIS A 88 15.45 -15.54 -6.15
N SER A 89 14.86 -16.49 -6.89
CA SER A 89 14.03 -16.18 -8.05
C SER A 89 12.83 -15.32 -7.67
N GLU A 90 12.16 -15.63 -6.55
CA GLU A 90 10.99 -14.88 -6.09
C GLU A 90 11.41 -13.44 -5.73
N GLN A 91 12.46 -13.26 -4.93
CA GLN A 91 12.98 -11.95 -4.55
C GLN A 91 13.36 -11.09 -5.76
N ASN A 92 13.99 -11.67 -6.78
CA ASN A 92 14.31 -10.98 -8.03
C ASN A 92 13.05 -10.61 -8.82
N ASN A 93 12.04 -11.46 -8.84
CA ASN A 93 10.77 -11.16 -9.51
C ASN A 93 10.03 -10.00 -8.82
N LEU A 94 10.08 -9.96 -7.48
CA LEU A 94 9.46 -8.90 -6.68
C LEU A 94 10.12 -7.55 -6.92
N SER A 95 11.45 -7.48 -6.93
CA SER A 95 12.15 -6.20 -7.16
C SER A 95 11.80 -5.58 -8.51
N LEU A 96 11.60 -6.40 -9.53
CA LEU A 96 11.17 -5.95 -10.86
C LEU A 96 9.74 -5.41 -10.91
N LEU A 97 8.86 -5.73 -9.96
CA LEU A 97 7.46 -5.24 -9.99
C LEU A 97 7.37 -3.74 -9.66
N TRP A 98 8.32 -3.24 -8.88
CA TRP A 98 8.39 -1.85 -8.45
C TRP A 98 9.20 -0.96 -9.41
N ASP A 99 9.78 -1.55 -10.45
CA ASP A 99 10.58 -0.83 -11.43
C ASP A 99 9.71 0.09 -12.30
N VAL A 100 9.99 1.39 -12.24
CA VAL A 100 9.25 2.44 -12.93
C VAL A 100 9.32 2.27 -14.45
N ASP A 101 10.44 1.79 -14.99
CA ASP A 101 10.60 1.57 -16.43
C ASP A 101 9.69 0.44 -16.90
N ARG A 102 9.68 -0.69 -16.17
CA ARG A 102 8.79 -1.82 -16.44
C ARG A 102 7.31 -1.45 -16.31
N ILE A 103 6.94 -0.69 -15.28
CA ILE A 103 5.58 -0.16 -15.13
C ILE A 103 5.26 0.75 -16.31
N GLY A 104 6.20 1.61 -16.71
CA GLY A 104 6.09 2.52 -17.84
C GLY A 104 5.83 1.82 -19.17
N ASP A 105 6.43 0.66 -19.39
CA ASP A 105 6.22 -0.13 -20.61
C ASP A 105 4.81 -0.74 -20.71
N GLN A 106 4.20 -1.06 -19.56
CA GLN A 106 2.86 -1.65 -19.51
C GLN A 106 1.76 -0.60 -19.36
N PHE A 107 2.01 0.47 -18.60
CA PHE A 107 1.04 1.47 -18.23
C PHE A 107 0.67 2.37 -19.42
N GLY A 108 -0.63 2.38 -19.75
CA GLY A 108 -1.16 3.30 -20.75
C GLY A 108 -0.59 3.09 -22.15
N LEU A 109 -0.13 1.86 -22.47
CA LEU A 109 0.37 1.51 -23.80
C LEU A 109 -0.64 1.94 -24.87
N ARG A 110 -0.21 2.81 -25.80
CA ARG A 110 -1.04 3.37 -26.88
C ARG A 110 -2.23 4.24 -26.41
N ASN A 111 -2.32 4.61 -25.14
CA ASN A 111 -3.38 5.51 -24.64
C ASN A 111 -3.11 6.96 -25.05
N ARG A 112 -3.73 7.37 -26.17
CA ARG A 112 -3.59 8.73 -26.72
C ARG A 112 -4.10 9.81 -25.77
N SER A 113 -5.16 9.53 -25.01
CA SER A 113 -5.75 10.48 -24.08
C SER A 113 -4.81 10.76 -22.91
N LEU A 114 -4.20 9.72 -22.33
CA LEU A 114 -3.17 9.86 -21.30
C LEU A 114 -1.98 10.67 -21.81
N LYS A 115 -1.43 10.33 -22.98
CA LYS A 115 -0.31 11.08 -23.57
C LYS A 115 -0.65 12.55 -23.80
N LYS A 116 -1.88 12.87 -24.19
CA LYS A 116 -2.35 14.25 -24.38
C LYS A 116 -2.55 14.97 -23.05
N ALA A 117 -3.08 14.29 -22.04
CA ALA A 117 -3.27 14.85 -20.70
C ALA A 117 -1.93 15.19 -20.03
N LEU A 118 -0.96 14.27 -20.07
CA LEU A 118 0.39 14.45 -19.56
C LEU A 118 1.10 15.64 -20.23
N ARG A 119 1.05 15.71 -21.57
CA ARG A 119 1.61 16.84 -22.34
C ARG A 119 0.96 18.20 -22.04
N ARG A 120 -0.31 18.23 -21.61
CA ARG A 120 -1.02 19.48 -21.26
C ARG A 120 -0.64 20.00 -19.88
N ARG A 121 0.02 19.17 -19.07
CA ARG A 121 0.39 19.45 -17.69
C ARG A 121 1.90 19.37 -17.48
N ASP A 122 2.67 19.34 -18.57
CA ASP A 122 4.13 19.28 -18.58
C ASP A 122 4.69 18.20 -17.63
N MET A 123 4.05 17.02 -17.64
CA MET A 123 4.40 15.89 -16.77
C MET A 123 4.87 14.70 -17.62
N SER A 124 5.99 14.10 -17.25
CA SER A 124 6.44 12.85 -17.87
C SER A 124 5.57 11.66 -17.42
N LYS A 125 5.61 10.57 -18.19
CA LYS A 125 4.87 9.36 -17.83
C LYS A 125 5.46 8.76 -16.55
N GLU A 126 6.77 8.81 -16.43
CA GLU A 126 7.56 8.30 -15.32
C GLU A 126 7.26 9.08 -14.03
N GLN A 127 7.19 10.42 -14.10
CA GLN A 127 6.77 11.26 -12.97
C GLN A 127 5.35 10.91 -12.52
N PHE A 128 4.42 10.72 -13.45
CA PHE A 128 3.04 10.35 -13.12
C PHE A 128 2.96 8.98 -12.45
N ILE A 129 3.78 8.02 -12.89
CA ILE A 129 3.90 6.71 -12.25
C ILE A 129 4.45 6.85 -10.83
N CYS A 130 5.55 7.59 -10.64
CA CYS A 130 6.13 7.86 -9.32
C CYS A 130 5.10 8.49 -8.36
N TYR A 131 4.32 9.47 -8.81
CA TYR A 131 3.24 10.04 -7.99
C TYR A 131 2.14 9.03 -7.67
N THR A 132 1.77 8.18 -8.64
CA THR A 132 0.78 7.11 -8.40
C THR A 132 1.29 6.12 -7.35
N LEU A 133 2.57 5.73 -7.40
CA LEU A 133 3.19 4.84 -6.43
C LEU A 133 3.30 5.48 -5.05
N ALA A 134 3.78 6.72 -4.95
CA ALA A 134 3.93 7.41 -3.67
C ALA A 134 2.57 7.65 -2.97
N LEU A 135 1.56 8.10 -3.72
CA LEU A 135 0.20 8.30 -3.20
C LEU A 135 -0.49 6.96 -2.90
N GLY A 136 -0.30 5.96 -3.76
CA GLY A 136 -0.83 4.61 -3.58
C GLY A 136 -0.26 3.91 -2.34
N LEU A 137 1.05 3.94 -2.15
CA LEU A 137 1.70 3.38 -0.96
C LEU A 137 1.28 4.11 0.31
N ALA A 138 1.14 5.44 0.26
CA ALA A 138 0.62 6.21 1.38
C ALA A 138 -0.86 5.89 1.68
N ALA A 139 -1.68 5.63 0.67
CA ALA A 139 -3.04 5.10 0.84
C ALA A 139 -3.00 3.73 1.52
N SER A 140 -2.17 2.81 1.04
CA SER A 140 -2.03 1.47 1.63
C SER A 140 -1.51 1.50 3.06
N ARG A 141 -0.54 2.37 3.38
CA ARG A 141 -0.02 2.55 4.75
C ARG A 141 -1.12 3.04 5.70
N ASN A 142 -2.04 3.89 5.24
CA ASN A 142 -3.21 4.32 6.02
C ASN A 142 -4.24 3.20 6.26
N GLN A 143 -4.20 2.11 5.49
CA GLN A 143 -5.08 0.94 5.68
C GLN A 143 -4.49 -0.13 6.62
N LEU A 144 -3.26 0.06 7.10
CA LEU A 144 -2.65 -0.85 8.05
C LEU A 144 -3.32 -0.73 9.42
N ARG A 145 -3.40 -1.86 10.12
CA ARG A 145 -3.97 -1.92 11.45
C ARG A 145 -2.93 -1.48 12.49
N GLU A 146 -3.40 -1.04 13.65
CA GLU A 146 -2.52 -0.52 14.73
C GLU A 146 -1.59 -1.61 15.31
N ASP A 147 -2.01 -2.88 15.24
CA ASP A 147 -1.25 -4.05 15.68
C ASP A 147 -0.20 -4.53 14.65
N GLN A 148 -0.16 -3.93 13.46
CA GLN A 148 0.78 -4.31 12.40
C GLN A 148 2.03 -3.42 12.42
N ASP A 149 2.99 -3.79 13.26
CA ASP A 149 4.33 -3.19 13.28
C ASP A 149 5.14 -3.65 12.06
N LEU A 150 5.58 -2.70 11.22
CA LEU A 150 6.29 -3.02 9.97
C LEU A 150 7.73 -3.48 10.25
N GLU A 151 8.38 -2.90 11.25
CA GLU A 151 9.73 -3.23 11.67
C GLU A 151 9.76 -4.68 12.19
N GLU A 152 8.78 -5.07 13.01
CA GLU A 152 8.66 -6.46 13.49
C GLU A 152 8.40 -7.43 12.32
N VAL A 153 7.52 -7.06 11.39
CA VAL A 153 7.23 -7.87 10.18
C VAL A 153 8.50 -8.08 9.36
N ILE A 154 9.31 -7.04 9.15
CA ILE A 154 10.57 -7.12 8.43
C ILE A 154 11.57 -8.01 9.18
N GLU A 155 11.71 -7.85 10.49
CA GLU A 155 12.66 -8.63 11.29
C GLU A 155 12.30 -10.13 11.30
N LYS A 156 11.04 -10.46 11.62
CA LYS A 156 10.54 -11.85 11.65
C LYS A 156 10.59 -12.49 10.27
N GLY A 157 10.21 -11.73 9.24
CA GLY A 157 10.25 -12.19 7.86
C GLY A 157 11.67 -12.48 7.39
N ASN A 158 12.62 -11.59 7.65
CA ASN A 158 14.03 -11.79 7.28
C ASN A 158 14.65 -13.03 7.96
N LYS A 159 14.31 -13.29 9.23
CA LYS A 159 14.72 -14.53 9.92
C LYS A 159 14.17 -15.77 9.20
N THR A 160 12.89 -15.76 8.83
CA THR A 160 12.23 -16.88 8.15
C THR A 160 12.79 -17.10 6.74
N ILE A 161 12.94 -16.04 5.96
CA ILE A 161 13.55 -16.07 4.63
C ILE A 161 14.99 -16.60 4.70
N HIS A 162 15.76 -16.20 5.72
CA HIS A 162 17.11 -16.72 5.91
C HIS A 162 17.11 -18.24 6.13
N GLN A 163 16.18 -18.77 6.93
CA GLN A 163 16.05 -20.23 7.10
C GLN A 163 15.72 -20.94 5.79
N LEU A 164 14.80 -20.40 4.98
CA LEU A 164 14.49 -20.96 3.67
C LEU A 164 15.69 -20.99 2.72
N LYS A 165 16.55 -19.95 2.77
CA LYS A 165 17.79 -19.90 1.97
C LYS A 165 18.83 -20.92 2.39
N LEU A 166 18.76 -21.46 3.60
CA LEU A 166 19.65 -22.53 4.04
C LEU A 166 19.21 -23.91 3.51
N ASP A 167 17.97 -24.05 3.06
CA ASP A 167 17.45 -25.32 2.54
C ASP A 167 17.83 -25.53 1.05
N LYS A 168 18.76 -26.45 0.84
CA LYS A 168 19.27 -26.84 -0.48
C LYS A 168 18.52 -28.00 -1.11
N ARG A 169 17.51 -28.55 -0.45
CA ARG A 169 16.72 -29.67 -0.97
C ARG A 169 15.86 -29.18 -2.14
N PRO A 170 15.69 -29.98 -3.21
CA PRO A 170 14.69 -29.70 -4.23
C PRO A 170 13.28 -29.64 -3.64
N PHE A 171 12.47 -28.66 -4.03
CA PHE A 171 11.11 -28.52 -3.49
C PHE A 171 10.23 -29.77 -3.70
N SER A 172 10.37 -30.43 -4.85
CA SER A 172 9.69 -31.69 -5.17
C SER A 172 10.08 -32.87 -4.28
N SER A 173 11.24 -32.83 -3.62
CA SER A 173 11.70 -33.91 -2.73
C SER A 173 11.04 -33.89 -1.35
N LEU A 174 10.41 -32.78 -0.99
CA LEU A 174 9.72 -32.59 0.29
C LEU A 174 8.43 -33.42 0.36
N SER A 175 8.06 -33.83 1.56
CA SER A 175 6.72 -34.37 1.84
C SER A 175 5.62 -33.32 1.60
N LEU A 176 4.35 -33.75 1.52
CA LEU A 176 3.23 -32.83 1.31
C LEU A 176 3.13 -31.76 2.41
N GLU A 177 3.31 -32.18 3.66
CA GLU A 177 3.26 -31.31 4.83
C GLU A 177 4.43 -30.30 4.83
N GLU A 178 5.65 -30.77 4.55
CA GLU A 178 6.81 -29.89 4.40
C GLU A 178 6.61 -28.88 3.26
N ARG A 179 6.05 -29.30 2.11
CA ARG A 179 5.76 -28.37 1.00
C ARG A 179 4.77 -27.29 1.42
N HIS A 180 3.70 -27.68 2.11
CA HIS A 180 2.70 -26.73 2.60
C HIS A 180 3.34 -25.72 3.55
N ARG A 181 4.12 -26.21 4.52
CA ARG A 181 4.85 -25.36 5.48
C ARG A 181 5.86 -24.44 4.77
N THR A 182 6.65 -24.96 3.83
CA THR A 182 7.63 -24.16 3.08
C THR A 182 6.94 -23.09 2.23
N LEU A 183 5.79 -23.38 1.62
CA LEU A 183 5.02 -22.37 0.89
C LEU A 183 4.46 -21.29 1.83
N HIS A 184 3.99 -21.69 3.01
CA HIS A 184 3.54 -20.76 4.04
C HIS A 184 4.69 -19.86 4.51
N GLU A 185 5.86 -20.44 4.79
CA GLU A 185 7.06 -19.68 5.13
C GLU A 185 7.51 -18.77 3.96
N ALA A 186 7.35 -19.21 2.71
CA ALA A 186 7.69 -18.42 1.53
C ALA A 186 6.79 -17.17 1.36
N MET A 187 5.58 -17.15 1.92
CA MET A 187 4.73 -15.94 1.92
C MET A 187 5.43 -14.74 2.59
N TRP A 188 6.35 -14.98 3.52
CA TRP A 188 7.17 -13.92 4.12
C TRP A 188 8.01 -13.17 3.09
N ILE A 189 8.37 -13.77 1.96
CA ILE A 189 9.12 -13.08 0.89
C ILE A 189 8.31 -11.90 0.35
N SER A 190 7.05 -12.14 0.00
CA SER A 190 6.13 -11.08 -0.46
C SER A 190 5.79 -10.12 0.66
N ARG A 191 5.59 -10.61 1.90
CA ARG A 191 5.23 -9.77 3.06
C ARG A 191 6.35 -8.77 3.41
N VAL A 192 7.60 -9.23 3.45
CA VAL A 192 8.78 -8.38 3.70
C VAL A 192 8.93 -7.35 2.59
N ASN A 193 8.82 -7.75 1.31
CA ASN A 193 8.92 -6.79 0.22
C ASN A 193 7.86 -5.67 0.31
N ARG A 194 6.59 -6.02 0.62
CA ARG A 194 5.54 -5.01 0.84
C ARG A 194 5.90 -4.10 2.03
N ALA A 195 6.32 -4.67 3.16
CA ALA A 195 6.68 -3.90 4.36
C ALA A 195 7.88 -2.97 4.13
N GLU A 196 8.92 -3.42 3.41
CA GLU A 196 10.10 -2.62 3.06
C GLU A 196 9.76 -1.38 2.22
N HIS A 197 8.73 -1.44 1.38
CA HIS A 197 8.25 -0.26 0.64
C HIS A 197 7.33 0.62 1.48
N LEU A 198 6.47 0.04 2.33
CA LEU A 198 5.54 0.78 3.17
C LEU A 198 6.25 1.57 4.27
N ILE A 199 7.31 1.04 4.87
CA ILE A 199 8.08 1.72 5.92
C ILE A 199 8.80 2.98 5.40
N GLN A 200 9.10 3.02 4.10
CA GLN A 200 9.73 4.18 3.47
C GLN A 200 8.77 5.37 3.33
N VAL A 201 7.45 5.16 3.44
CA VAL A 201 6.47 6.22 3.22
C VAL A 201 6.57 7.29 4.32
N PRO A 202 6.79 8.56 3.95
CA PRO A 202 6.86 9.63 4.94
C PRO A 202 5.47 9.96 5.51
N PRO A 203 5.37 10.32 6.80
CA PRO A 203 4.10 10.60 7.46
C PRO A 203 3.33 11.77 6.82
N GLU A 204 4.03 12.70 6.18
CA GLU A 204 3.42 13.80 5.41
C GLU A 204 2.58 13.29 4.25
N ASN A 205 3.01 12.23 3.55
CA ASN A 205 2.24 11.65 2.46
C ASN A 205 1.00 10.94 2.99
N MET A 206 1.11 10.26 4.15
CA MET A 206 -0.05 9.65 4.81
C MET A 206 -1.11 10.69 5.18
N ASN A 207 -0.69 11.82 5.76
CA ASN A 207 -1.57 12.91 6.14
C ASN A 207 -2.21 13.59 4.91
N LEU A 208 -1.44 13.78 3.83
CA LEU A 208 -1.93 14.32 2.57
C LEU A 208 -3.03 13.43 1.99
N VAL A 209 -2.79 12.11 1.92
CA VAL A 209 -3.78 11.15 1.42
C VAL A 209 -5.02 11.11 2.29
N ARG A 210 -4.87 11.17 3.62
CA ARG A 210 -6.00 11.19 4.56
C ARG A 210 -6.86 12.44 4.36
N THR A 211 -6.23 13.59 4.12
CA THR A 211 -6.93 14.87 3.90
C THR A 211 -7.73 14.85 2.59
N HIS A 212 -7.19 14.22 1.54
CA HIS A 212 -7.79 14.17 0.20
C HIS A 212 -8.38 12.79 -0.16
N TRP A 213 -8.75 12.00 0.85
CA TRP A 213 -9.16 10.61 0.67
C TRP A 213 -10.35 10.47 -0.29
N ASP A 214 -11.34 11.37 -0.19
CA ASP A 214 -12.56 11.34 -0.99
C ASP A 214 -12.33 11.50 -2.49
N GLU A 215 -11.27 12.21 -2.87
CA GLU A 215 -10.85 12.38 -4.26
C GLU A 215 -9.96 11.21 -4.69
N LEU A 216 -8.99 10.85 -3.86
CA LEU A 216 -7.99 9.83 -4.15
C LEU A 216 -8.58 8.42 -4.26
N GLN A 217 -9.54 8.05 -3.42
CA GLN A 217 -10.16 6.71 -3.45
C GLN A 217 -10.89 6.41 -4.78
N LYS A 218 -11.31 7.46 -5.51
CA LYS A 218 -12.02 7.32 -6.78
C LYS A 218 -11.07 7.09 -7.96
N VAL A 219 -9.82 7.51 -7.82
CA VAL A 219 -8.85 7.56 -8.92
C VAL A 219 -7.71 6.57 -8.75
N LEU A 220 -7.27 6.30 -7.52
CA LEU A 220 -6.16 5.40 -7.25
C LEU A 220 -6.49 3.95 -7.66
N PRO A 221 -5.48 3.16 -8.06
CA PRO A 221 -5.68 1.74 -8.32
C PRO A 221 -6.26 1.01 -7.10
N PRO A 222 -7.21 0.09 -7.29
CA PRO A 222 -7.95 -0.53 -6.19
C PRO A 222 -7.08 -1.37 -5.25
N GLU A 223 -5.93 -1.85 -5.72
CA GLU A 223 -4.95 -2.58 -4.90
C GLU A 223 -4.39 -1.71 -3.77
N PHE A 224 -4.29 -0.40 -3.96
CA PHE A 224 -3.76 0.52 -2.94
C PHE A 224 -4.79 0.91 -1.88
N LEU A 225 -6.07 0.64 -2.12
CA LEU A 225 -7.19 1.05 -1.25
C LEU A 225 -7.49 0.02 -0.15
N LYS A 226 -6.72 -1.07 -0.09
CA LYS A 226 -6.89 -2.15 0.88
C LYS A 226 -5.62 -2.32 1.69
N ASN A 227 -5.72 -3.03 2.81
CA ASN A 227 -4.56 -3.41 3.59
C ASN A 227 -3.69 -4.39 2.76
N PRO A 228 -2.44 -4.02 2.42
CA PRO A 228 -1.58 -4.83 1.57
C PRO A 228 -0.96 -6.02 2.31
N LEU A 229 -1.21 -6.24 3.59
CA LEU A 229 -0.68 -7.42 4.30
C LEU A 229 -1.73 -8.52 4.45
N ASP A 230 -3.02 -8.18 4.36
CA ASP A 230 -4.14 -9.10 4.63
C ASP A 230 -4.20 -10.34 3.74
N GLU A 231 -3.72 -10.25 2.50
CA GLU A 231 -3.71 -11.38 1.55
C GLU A 231 -2.54 -12.35 1.80
N LEU A 232 -1.57 -11.96 2.63
CA LEU A 232 -0.32 -12.67 2.89
C LEU A 232 -0.21 -13.14 4.34
N THR A 233 -1.29 -13.07 5.10
CA THR A 233 -1.33 -13.51 6.48
C THR A 233 -2.23 -14.72 6.60
N ASP A 234 -1.83 -15.68 7.44
CA ASP A 234 -2.74 -16.74 7.84
C ASP A 234 -3.82 -16.13 8.71
N ILE A 235 -5.01 -16.04 8.14
CA ILE A 235 -6.21 -15.53 8.81
C ILE A 235 -6.42 -16.30 10.12
N LEU A 236 -6.09 -17.59 10.18
CA LEU A 236 -6.27 -18.39 11.39
C LEU A 236 -5.25 -18.06 12.48
N GLU A 237 -3.98 -17.85 12.13
CA GLU A 237 -2.94 -17.51 13.11
C GLU A 237 -3.07 -16.06 13.62
N GLU A 238 -3.43 -15.11 12.75
CA GLU A 238 -3.48 -13.69 13.11
C GLU A 238 -4.86 -13.19 13.52
N ARG A 239 -5.96 -13.76 13.01
CA ARG A 239 -7.33 -13.33 13.30
C ARG A 239 -8.12 -14.33 14.14
N GLY A 240 -7.60 -15.56 14.31
CA GLY A 240 -8.40 -16.68 14.82
C GLY A 240 -9.56 -17.02 13.88
N ILE A 241 -10.38 -17.99 14.26
CA ILE A 241 -11.68 -18.19 13.62
C ILE A 241 -12.61 -17.15 14.24
N PRO A 242 -13.12 -16.16 13.48
CA PRO A 242 -14.18 -15.31 14.02
C PRO A 242 -15.37 -16.21 14.35
N PHE A 243 -15.69 -16.33 15.64
CA PHE A 243 -16.99 -16.85 16.06
C PHE A 243 -18.02 -15.81 15.63
N THR A 244 -18.50 -15.94 14.40
CA THR A 244 -19.69 -15.23 13.95
C THR A 244 -20.86 -15.84 14.70
N PHE A 245 -21.39 -15.12 15.70
CA PHE A 245 -22.77 -15.34 16.10
C PHE A 245 -23.63 -15.02 14.87
N PRO A 246 -24.48 -15.95 14.39
CA PRO A 246 -25.45 -15.59 13.37
C PRO A 246 -26.23 -14.37 13.87
N GLU A 247 -26.34 -13.32 13.06
CA GLU A 247 -27.02 -12.06 13.43
C GLU A 247 -28.55 -12.21 13.57
N ASP A 248 -29.06 -13.43 13.59
CA ASP A 248 -30.47 -13.74 13.88
C ASP A 248 -30.51 -14.75 15.02
N ASP A 249 -31.34 -14.48 16.03
CA ASP A 249 -31.78 -15.32 17.15
C ASP A 249 -31.49 -16.83 17.00
N ALA A 250 -30.22 -17.23 17.11
CA ALA A 250 -29.80 -18.63 16.94
C ALA A 250 -30.22 -19.52 18.11
N ASP A 251 -30.85 -18.92 19.13
CA ASP A 251 -31.60 -19.64 20.16
C ASP A 251 -32.81 -20.38 19.56
N GLU A 252 -33.37 -19.95 18.42
CA GLU A 252 -34.42 -20.68 17.73
C GLU A 252 -33.92 -21.97 17.06
N LEU A 253 -32.63 -22.10 16.76
CA LEU A 253 -32.05 -23.32 16.18
C LEU A 253 -31.56 -24.32 17.23
N LEU A 254 -31.43 -23.90 18.49
CA LEU A 254 -31.16 -24.77 19.64
C LEU A 254 -32.47 -25.36 20.20
N HIS A 255 -33.17 -26.15 19.37
CA HIS A 255 -34.27 -26.95 19.86
C HIS A 255 -33.75 -28.11 20.72
N TRP A 256 -33.68 -27.90 22.04
CA TRP A 256 -33.51 -29.01 22.98
C TRP A 256 -34.73 -29.94 22.85
N THR A 257 -34.53 -31.11 22.26
CA THR A 257 -35.54 -32.16 22.16
C THR A 257 -35.06 -33.36 22.95
N SER A 258 -35.85 -33.80 23.93
CA SER A 258 -35.53 -34.94 24.80
C SER A 258 -35.33 -36.26 24.02
N THR A 259 -35.79 -36.32 22.77
CA THR A 259 -35.59 -37.43 21.84
C THR A 259 -34.16 -37.57 21.32
N ASN A 260 -33.38 -36.49 21.28
CA ASN A 260 -31.98 -36.50 20.82
C ASN A 260 -30.98 -36.33 21.96
N ALA A 261 -31.47 -36.26 23.21
CA ALA A 261 -30.62 -36.21 24.38
C ALA A 261 -29.96 -37.58 24.61
N ILE A 262 -28.63 -37.61 24.63
CA ILE A 262 -27.89 -38.75 25.16
C ILE A 262 -28.04 -38.69 26.67
N ILE A 263 -29.02 -39.40 27.21
CA ILE A 263 -29.20 -39.55 28.65
C ILE A 263 -28.19 -40.58 29.12
N GLY A 264 -27.16 -40.12 29.85
CA GLY A 264 -26.26 -41.01 30.57
C GLY A 264 -27.04 -41.72 31.67
N ASN A 265 -27.03 -43.06 31.67
CA ASN A 265 -27.50 -43.87 32.79
C ASN A 265 -26.31 -44.09 33.73
N ASP A 266 -25.82 -43.02 34.33
CA ASP A 266 -24.88 -43.18 35.44
C ASP A 266 -25.69 -43.75 36.62
N GLU A 267 -25.18 -44.82 37.24
CA GLU A 267 -25.77 -45.36 38.46
C GLU A 267 -25.82 -44.26 39.51
N PRO A 268 -26.92 -44.15 40.30
CA PRO A 268 -27.01 -43.13 41.32
C PRO A 268 -25.81 -43.25 42.25
N ASP A 269 -25.11 -42.13 42.48
CA ASP A 269 -24.01 -42.07 43.44
C ASP A 269 -24.47 -42.70 44.76
N PRO A 270 -23.68 -43.62 45.35
CA PRO A 270 -24.05 -44.25 46.61
C PRO A 270 -24.29 -43.17 47.65
N GLU A 271 -25.40 -43.27 48.39
CA GLU A 271 -25.78 -42.28 49.40
C GLU A 271 -24.57 -41.96 50.30
N PRO A 272 -24.28 -40.66 50.55
CA PRO A 272 -23.15 -40.29 51.37
C PRO A 272 -23.33 -40.94 52.74
N ALA A 273 -22.34 -41.74 53.14
CA ALA A 273 -22.32 -42.39 54.43
C ALA A 273 -22.63 -41.36 55.52
N GLN A 274 -23.68 -41.60 56.29
CA GLN A 274 -24.05 -40.72 57.41
C GLN A 274 -22.84 -40.57 58.32
N THR A 275 -22.18 -39.42 58.24
CA THR A 275 -21.12 -39.05 59.15
C THR A 275 -21.77 -38.91 60.52
N ARG A 276 -21.66 -39.95 61.35
CA ARG A 276 -21.97 -39.83 62.77
C ARG A 276 -21.00 -38.80 63.36
N ILE A 277 -21.50 -37.60 63.56
CA ILE A 277 -20.83 -36.61 64.38
C ILE A 277 -20.92 -37.15 65.82
N GLN A 278 -19.78 -37.59 66.35
CA GLN A 278 -19.57 -37.75 67.79
C GLN A 278 -18.86 -36.51 68.32
#